data_AF-A0A352UKG4-F1
#
_entry.id   AF-A0A352UKG4-F1
#
_cell.length_a   1.000
_cell.length_b   1.000
_cell.length_c   1.000
_cell.angle_alpha   90.00
_cell.angle_beta   90.00
_cell.angle_gamma   90.00
#
_symmetry.space_group_name_H-M   'P 1'
#
loop_
_entity.id
_entity.type
_entity.pdbx_description
1 polymer ?
#
loop_
_entity_poly.entity_id
_entity_poly.type
_entity_poly.pdbx_seq_one_letter_code
_entity_poly.pdbx_strand_id
1 'polypeptide(L)'
;MTYIALFQPGKEYMTSTANKAPYDIIDRTSEIERILEQRVMVLDGAWGSMLQSYNLSEAEFRGDRFADHTLDVQGCIDLLVLTQPDIVEDVQRQYLDAGADILETNTFTANQYGLAEYDLQEHVYEINREAATIARRIADEYTDGNPGKPRFVAGVLGPLNKMLSLSPDVGDPGYREVTFDEVVAAYTECARALLDGGAQILLVET
;
A
#
# COMPACT_ATOMS: atom_id res chain seq x y z
N MET A 1 17.10 9.94 -1.91
CA MET A 1 16.75 11.28 -1.40
C MET A 1 15.27 11.43 -1.68
N THR A 2 14.46 10.96 -0.73
CA THR A 2 13.02 10.79 -0.89
C THR A 2 12.35 12.16 -0.93
N TYR A 3 11.72 12.50 -2.05
CA TYR A 3 10.95 13.73 -2.15
C TYR A 3 9.59 13.49 -1.53
N ILE A 4 9.45 13.83 -0.24
CA ILE A 4 8.14 14.25 0.26
C ILE A 4 7.84 15.55 -0.46
N ALA A 5 6.75 15.60 -1.23
CA ALA A 5 6.27 16.83 -1.83
C ALA A 5 5.84 17.78 -0.70
N LEU A 6 6.79 18.55 -0.18
CA LEU A 6 6.52 19.59 0.81
C LEU A 6 5.76 20.70 0.10
N PHE A 7 4.50 20.88 0.48
CA PHE A 7 3.70 22.05 0.14
C PHE A 7 4.48 23.32 0.51
N GLN A 8 4.67 24.21 -0.47
CA GLN A 8 5.37 25.48 -0.30
C GLN A 8 4.36 26.53 0.17
N PRO A 9 4.59 27.20 1.32
CA PRO A 9 3.72 28.27 1.80
C PRO A 9 3.62 29.40 0.77
N GLY A 10 2.39 29.76 0.37
CA GLY A 10 2.11 30.89 -0.51
C GLY A 10 1.98 30.59 -2.01
N LYS A 11 2.00 29.31 -2.43
CA LYS A 11 1.56 28.92 -3.77
C LYS A 11 0.07 28.60 -3.76
N GLU A 12 -0.69 29.22 -4.68
CA GLU A 12 -2.01 28.71 -5.04
C GLU A 12 -1.84 27.37 -5.74
N TYR A 13 -2.02 26.29 -4.99
CA TYR A 13 -2.30 24.99 -5.57
C TYR A 13 -3.69 25.07 -6.18
N MET A 14 -3.88 24.47 -7.36
CA MET A 14 -5.19 24.45 -8.00
C MET A 14 -6.22 23.91 -7.01
N THR A 15 -7.01 24.81 -6.43
CA THR A 15 -8.26 24.48 -5.77
C THR A 15 -9.22 24.18 -6.90
N SER A 16 -9.05 23.01 -7.51
CA SER A 16 -10.09 22.40 -8.30
C SER A 16 -11.30 22.37 -7.39
N THR A 17 -12.29 23.21 -7.69
CA THR A 17 -13.68 22.97 -7.30
C THR A 17 -13.93 21.48 -7.39
N ALA A 18 -14.22 20.87 -6.23
CA ALA A 18 -14.09 19.45 -6.02
C ALA A 18 -14.72 18.65 -7.17
N ASN A 19 -13.89 17.99 -7.97
CA ASN A 19 -14.29 16.71 -8.53
C ASN A 19 -14.46 15.83 -7.30
N LYS A 20 -15.68 15.80 -6.75
CA LYS A 20 -16.03 14.85 -5.72
C LYS A 20 -15.74 13.50 -6.36
N ALA A 21 -14.70 12.84 -5.89
CA ALA A 21 -14.37 11.53 -6.38
C ALA A 21 -15.65 10.68 -6.32
N PRO A 22 -15.92 9.83 -7.33
CA PRO A 22 -17.10 8.96 -7.33
C PRO A 22 -17.04 7.86 -6.25
N TYR A 23 -16.15 8.00 -5.26
CA TYR A 23 -15.86 7.07 -4.18
C TYR A 23 -15.77 7.84 -2.85
N ASP A 24 -16.14 7.18 -1.76
CA ASP A 24 -16.12 7.76 -0.42
C ASP A 24 -14.66 7.84 0.08
N ILE A 25 -14.10 9.06 0.10
CA ILE A 25 -12.74 9.31 0.59
C ILE A 25 -12.80 9.80 2.04
N ILE A 26 -12.03 9.16 2.91
CA ILE A 26 -11.77 9.66 4.27
C ILE A 26 -10.65 10.70 4.20
N ASP A 27 -11.00 11.96 3.96
CA ASP A 27 -10.03 13.06 3.91
C ASP A 27 -9.59 13.50 5.32
N ARG A 28 -8.30 13.30 5.63
CA ARG A 28 -7.66 13.72 6.89
C ARG A 28 -6.57 14.76 6.68
N THR A 29 -6.51 15.39 5.50
CA THR A 29 -5.43 16.30 5.10
C THR A 29 -5.20 17.41 6.11
N SER A 30 -6.24 18.15 6.49
CA SER A 30 -6.10 19.27 7.44
C SER A 30 -5.61 18.85 8.83
N GLU A 31 -5.92 17.62 9.26
CA GLU A 31 -5.43 17.12 10.54
C GLU A 31 -3.95 16.73 10.48
N ILE A 32 -3.55 16.07 9.39
CA ILE A 32 -2.15 15.72 9.13
C ILE A 32 -1.30 17.00 9.04
N GLU A 33 -1.73 18.00 8.26
CA GLU A 33 -1.05 19.29 8.13
C GLU A 33 -0.85 19.96 9.49
N ARG A 34 -1.91 20.02 10.31
CA ARG A 34 -1.84 20.59 11.67
C ARG A 34 -0.84 19.87 12.57
N ILE A 35 -0.72 18.55 12.46
CA ILE A 35 0.24 17.78 13.26
C ILE A 35 1.67 18.04 12.77
N LEU A 36 1.87 18.08 11.45
CA LEU A 36 3.17 18.34 10.82
C LEU A 36 3.71 19.75 11.13
N GLU A 37 2.84 20.73 11.34
CA GLU A 37 3.23 22.06 11.84
C GLU A 37 3.80 22.04 13.27
N GLN A 38 3.41 21.04 14.07
CA GLN A 38 3.75 20.96 15.50
C GLN A 38 4.91 20.01 15.76
N ARG A 39 5.04 18.93 14.98
CA ARG A 39 6.07 17.90 15.14
C ARG A 39 6.26 17.09 13.86
N VAL A 40 7.40 16.40 13.80
CA VAL A 40 7.63 15.35 12.80
C VAL A 40 6.70 14.17 13.08
N MET A 41 6.09 13.63 12.02
CA MET A 41 5.37 12.36 12.04
C MET A 41 6.29 11.23 11.62
N VAL A 42 6.11 10.06 12.20
CA VAL A 42 6.92 8.86 11.96
C VAL A 42 6.13 7.88 11.08
N LEU A 43 6.68 7.58 9.91
CA LEU A 43 6.24 6.46 9.08
C LEU A 43 6.77 5.15 9.70
N ASP A 44 6.06 4.05 9.51
CA ASP A 44 6.51 2.73 9.95
C ASP A 44 7.71 2.23 9.13
N GLY A 45 8.04 0.95 9.25
CA GLY A 45 9.25 0.37 8.68
C GLY A 45 8.97 -0.74 7.68
N ALA A 46 10.06 -1.37 7.24
CA ALA A 46 10.01 -2.37 6.19
C ALA A 46 9.28 -3.67 6.56
N TRP A 47 8.22 -3.97 5.81
CA TRP A 47 7.49 -5.23 5.83
C TRP A 47 8.38 -6.46 5.61
N GLY A 48 9.21 -6.44 4.56
CA GLY A 48 10.00 -7.61 4.16
C GLY A 48 10.93 -8.14 5.28
N SER A 49 11.64 -7.25 5.99
CA SER A 49 12.51 -7.66 7.09
C SER A 49 11.74 -8.21 8.29
N MET A 50 10.55 -7.67 8.57
CA MET A 50 9.71 -8.15 9.66
C MET A 50 9.16 -9.55 9.34
N LEU A 51 8.61 -9.72 8.15
CA LEU A 51 8.00 -10.98 7.71
C LEU A 51 9.01 -12.11 7.54
N GLN A 52 10.25 -11.81 7.16
CA GLN A 52 11.34 -12.81 7.12
C GLN A 52 11.57 -13.49 8.47
N SER A 53 11.37 -12.79 9.59
CA SER A 53 11.60 -13.35 10.93
C SER A 53 10.61 -14.47 11.31
N TYR A 54 9.44 -14.53 10.65
CA TYR A 54 8.43 -15.54 10.87
C TYR A 54 8.76 -16.89 10.20
N ASN A 55 9.74 -16.93 9.27
CA ASN A 55 10.21 -18.13 8.59
C ASN A 55 9.07 -18.99 7.98
N LEU A 56 8.09 -18.34 7.38
CA LEU A 56 6.92 -19.01 6.80
C LEU A 56 7.31 -19.95 5.66
N SER A 57 6.74 -21.14 5.71
CA SER A 57 6.81 -22.15 4.65
C SER A 57 5.87 -21.83 3.50
N GLU A 58 6.10 -22.46 2.34
CA GLU A 58 5.19 -22.38 1.19
C GLU A 58 3.73 -22.72 1.54
N ALA A 59 3.52 -23.73 2.38
CA ALA A 59 2.18 -24.13 2.83
C ALA A 59 1.51 -23.02 3.67
N GLU A 60 2.28 -22.30 4.49
CA GLU A 60 1.76 -21.17 5.27
C GLU A 60 1.51 -19.93 4.40
N PHE A 61 2.36 -19.67 3.39
CA PHE A 61 2.09 -18.61 2.41
C PHE A 61 0.77 -18.83 1.68
N ARG A 62 0.48 -20.08 1.29
CA ARG A 62 -0.78 -20.48 0.66
C ARG A 62 -1.98 -20.38 1.59
N GLY A 63 -1.79 -20.74 2.86
CA GLY A 63 -2.90 -21.01 3.78
C GLY A 63 -3.89 -22.04 3.20
N ASP A 64 -5.07 -22.14 3.83
CA ASP A 64 -6.09 -23.09 3.36
C ASP A 64 -6.68 -22.68 2.00
N ARG A 65 -6.73 -21.37 1.72
CA ARG A 65 -7.40 -20.82 0.54
C ARG A 65 -6.67 -21.11 -0.77
N PHE A 66 -5.34 -21.16 -0.76
CA PHE A 66 -4.50 -21.36 -1.94
C PHE A 66 -3.71 -22.68 -1.89
N ALA A 67 -4.19 -23.65 -1.09
CA ALA A 67 -3.55 -24.95 -0.90
C ALA A 67 -3.32 -25.69 -2.23
N ASP A 68 -4.29 -25.61 -3.15
CA ASP A 68 -4.25 -26.26 -4.46
C ASP A 68 -3.72 -25.35 -5.60
N HIS A 69 -3.22 -24.15 -5.28
CA HIS A 69 -2.71 -23.22 -6.29
C HIS A 69 -1.51 -23.81 -7.06
N THR A 70 -1.39 -23.55 -8.35
CA THR A 70 -0.45 -24.32 -9.20
C THR A 70 0.98 -23.81 -9.17
N LEU A 71 1.19 -22.53 -8.84
CA LEU A 71 2.52 -21.92 -8.72
C LEU A 71 2.91 -21.77 -7.26
N ASP A 72 4.21 -21.77 -6.98
CA ASP A 72 4.72 -21.40 -5.66
C ASP A 72 4.44 -19.92 -5.39
N VAL A 73 3.99 -19.60 -4.18
CA VAL A 73 3.60 -18.23 -3.77
C VAL A 73 4.52 -17.65 -2.69
N GLN A 74 5.47 -18.43 -2.17
CA GLN A 74 6.50 -17.93 -1.27
C GLN A 74 7.29 -16.79 -1.93
N GLY A 75 7.34 -15.66 -1.23
CA GLY A 75 7.91 -14.40 -1.75
C GLY A 75 6.84 -13.37 -2.11
N CYS A 76 5.60 -13.78 -2.39
CA CYS A 76 4.46 -12.87 -2.53
C CYS A 76 3.97 -12.43 -1.14
N ILE A 77 4.68 -11.51 -0.49
CA ILE A 77 4.34 -11.07 0.86
C ILE A 77 2.97 -10.37 0.91
N ASP A 78 2.53 -9.75 -0.18
CA ASP A 78 1.21 -9.12 -0.31
C ASP A 78 0.07 -10.15 -0.09
N LEU A 79 0.26 -11.42 -0.47
CA LEU A 79 -0.72 -12.49 -0.28
C LEU A 79 -1.00 -12.78 1.21
N LEU A 80 -0.03 -12.52 2.10
CA LEU A 80 -0.16 -12.78 3.53
C LEU A 80 -1.28 -11.98 4.19
N VAL A 81 -1.73 -10.89 3.54
CA VAL A 81 -2.95 -10.16 3.95
C VAL A 81 -4.17 -11.08 3.99
N LEU A 82 -4.27 -12.04 3.07
CA LEU A 82 -5.40 -12.96 2.98
C LEU A 82 -5.14 -14.28 3.72
N THR A 83 -3.90 -14.75 3.73
CA THR A 83 -3.57 -16.10 4.22
C THR A 83 -3.03 -16.11 5.65
N GLN A 84 -2.41 -15.02 6.10
CA GLN A 84 -1.82 -14.86 7.41
C GLN A 84 -2.14 -13.49 8.04
N PRO A 85 -3.44 -13.09 8.13
CA PRO A 85 -3.82 -11.77 8.61
C PRO A 85 -3.27 -11.49 10.00
N ASP A 86 -3.28 -12.47 10.92
CA ASP A 86 -2.77 -12.30 12.28
C ASP A 86 -1.30 -11.85 12.32
N ILE A 87 -0.46 -12.36 11.41
CA ILE A 87 0.95 -11.95 11.29
C ILE A 87 1.06 -10.52 10.75
N VAL A 88 0.26 -10.18 9.73
CA VAL A 88 0.22 -8.82 9.17
C VAL A 88 -0.19 -7.82 10.25
N GLU A 89 -1.19 -8.17 11.06
CA GLU A 89 -1.62 -7.35 12.18
C GLU A 89 -0.53 -7.19 13.25
N ASP A 90 0.14 -8.28 13.62
CA ASP A 90 1.20 -8.23 14.62
C ASP A 90 2.35 -7.31 14.20
N VAL A 91 2.77 -7.36 12.94
CA VAL A 91 3.80 -6.45 12.39
C VAL A 91 3.39 -4.98 12.54
N GLN A 92 2.15 -4.63 12.23
CA GLN A 92 1.69 -3.24 12.38
C GLN A 92 1.59 -2.81 13.84
N ARG A 93 1.16 -3.70 14.75
CA ARG A 93 1.18 -3.42 16.19
C ARG A 93 2.61 -3.15 16.68
N GLN A 94 3.57 -3.96 16.25
CA GLN A 94 4.99 -3.73 16.58
C GLN A 94 5.47 -2.35 16.14
N TYR A 95 5.09 -1.86 14.95
CA TYR A 95 5.44 -0.51 14.51
C TYR A 95 4.75 0.60 15.29
N LEU A 96 3.47 0.43 15.64
CA LEU A 96 2.76 1.41 16.47
C LEU A 96 3.31 1.46 17.90
N ASP A 97 3.70 0.31 18.47
CA ASP A 97 4.36 0.20 19.76
C ASP A 97 5.74 0.85 19.74
N ALA A 98 6.45 0.76 18.62
CA ALA A 98 7.71 1.47 18.38
C ALA A 98 7.52 2.98 18.16
N GLY A 99 6.28 3.45 18.00
CA GLY A 99 5.94 4.87 17.98
C GLY A 99 5.55 5.44 16.62
N ALA A 100 5.31 4.61 15.60
CA ALA A 100 4.80 5.07 14.31
C ALA A 100 3.49 5.88 14.46
N ASP A 101 3.32 6.84 13.57
CA ASP A 101 2.12 7.67 13.40
C ASP A 101 1.32 7.25 12.16
N ILE A 102 2.01 6.73 11.14
CA ILE A 102 1.44 6.32 9.86
C ILE A 102 1.84 4.87 9.64
N LEU A 103 0.85 4.01 9.39
CA LEU A 103 1.05 2.63 8.97
C LEU A 103 0.95 2.51 7.46
N GLU A 104 1.91 1.83 6.84
CA GLU A 104 1.86 1.42 5.45
C GLU A 104 1.05 0.12 5.31
N THR A 105 0.29 -0.01 4.22
CA THR A 105 -0.32 -1.27 3.84
C THR A 105 0.71 -2.24 3.24
N ASN A 106 0.54 -3.53 3.48
CA ASN A 106 1.36 -4.58 2.83
C ASN A 106 0.89 -4.82 1.38
N THR A 107 1.10 -3.83 0.51
CA THR A 107 0.58 -3.80 -0.89
C THR A 107 1.63 -3.32 -1.90
N PHE A 108 2.91 -3.50 -1.60
CA PHE A 108 4.01 -3.02 -2.43
C PHE A 108 4.00 -3.63 -3.85
N THR A 109 3.65 -4.91 -4.01
CA THR A 109 3.57 -5.57 -5.32
C THR A 109 2.16 -6.01 -5.71
N ALA A 110 1.14 -5.66 -4.90
CA ALA A 110 -0.27 -5.97 -5.09
C ALA A 110 -0.90 -5.22 -6.27
N ASN A 111 -0.37 -5.40 -7.47
CA ASN A 111 -0.94 -4.90 -8.73
C ASN A 111 -0.95 -6.03 -9.77
N GLN A 112 -1.68 -5.84 -10.87
CA GLN A 112 -1.85 -6.89 -11.88
C GLN A 112 -0.54 -7.44 -12.46
N TYR A 113 0.54 -6.66 -12.49
CA TYR A 113 1.81 -7.11 -13.05
C TYR A 113 2.71 -7.80 -12.02
N GLY A 114 2.67 -7.36 -10.77
CA GLY A 114 3.37 -8.03 -9.66
C GLY A 114 2.72 -9.38 -9.33
N LEU A 115 1.40 -9.41 -9.17
CA LEU A 115 0.68 -10.65 -8.87
C LEU A 115 0.64 -11.64 -10.05
N ALA A 116 0.92 -11.19 -11.28
CA ALA A 116 1.05 -12.09 -12.43
C ALA A 116 2.24 -13.05 -12.34
N GLU A 117 3.28 -12.71 -11.56
CA GLU A 117 4.39 -13.64 -11.32
C GLU A 117 3.95 -14.90 -10.54
N TYR A 118 2.82 -14.78 -9.84
CA TYR A 118 2.25 -15.82 -9.00
C TYR A 118 0.90 -16.33 -9.50
N ASP A 119 0.40 -15.87 -10.66
CA ASP A 119 -0.95 -16.18 -11.18
C ASP A 119 -2.09 -15.79 -10.20
N LEU A 120 -1.96 -14.62 -9.58
CA LEU A 120 -2.90 -14.10 -8.55
C LEU A 120 -3.56 -12.77 -8.95
N GLN A 121 -3.57 -12.42 -10.26
CA GLN A 121 -4.11 -11.13 -10.72
C GLN A 121 -5.57 -10.90 -10.32
N GLU A 122 -6.37 -11.95 -10.20
CA GLU A 122 -7.78 -11.83 -9.79
C GLU A 122 -7.96 -11.32 -8.34
N HIS A 123 -6.89 -11.35 -7.54
CA HIS A 123 -6.90 -10.92 -6.14
C HIS A 123 -6.35 -9.51 -5.90
N VAL A 124 -5.98 -8.76 -6.95
CA VAL A 124 -5.43 -7.40 -6.82
C VAL A 124 -6.32 -6.52 -5.95
N TYR A 125 -7.59 -6.39 -6.32
CA TYR A 125 -8.53 -5.54 -5.59
C TYR A 125 -8.73 -6.03 -4.14
N GLU A 126 -8.88 -7.34 -3.95
CA GLU A 126 -9.14 -7.92 -2.64
C GLU A 126 -7.96 -7.72 -1.68
N ILE A 127 -6.74 -8.02 -2.11
CA ILE A 127 -5.52 -7.86 -1.30
C ILE A 127 -5.37 -6.40 -0.88
N ASN A 128 -5.51 -5.45 -1.80
CA ASN A 128 -5.36 -4.02 -1.48
C ASN A 128 -6.42 -3.55 -0.47
N ARG A 129 -7.69 -3.94 -0.69
CA ARG A 129 -8.79 -3.54 0.19
C ARG A 129 -8.65 -4.13 1.58
N GLU A 130 -8.31 -5.41 1.70
CA GLU A 130 -8.15 -6.07 3.00
C GLU A 130 -6.92 -5.55 3.74
N ALA A 131 -5.82 -5.26 3.04
CA ALA A 131 -4.63 -4.67 3.65
C ALA A 131 -4.93 -3.31 4.29
N ALA A 132 -5.64 -2.44 3.56
CA ALA A 132 -6.09 -1.15 4.07
C ALA A 132 -7.10 -1.30 5.22
N THR A 133 -8.00 -2.28 5.15
CA THR A 133 -9.00 -2.56 6.19
C THR A 133 -8.34 -3.00 7.51
N ILE A 134 -7.37 -3.92 7.43
CA ILE A 134 -6.57 -4.36 8.58
C ILE A 134 -5.84 -3.16 9.19
N ALA A 135 -5.14 -2.38 8.38
CA ALA A 135 -4.38 -1.23 8.84
C ALA A 135 -5.27 -0.16 9.49
N ARG A 136 -6.44 0.11 8.91
CA ARG A 136 -7.40 1.08 9.45
C ARG A 136 -7.89 0.64 10.81
N ARG A 137 -8.29 -0.61 10.95
CA ARG A 137 -8.76 -1.15 12.24
C ARG A 137 -7.69 -1.04 13.32
N ILE A 138 -6.44 -1.42 13.04
CA ILE A 138 -5.35 -1.33 14.01
C ILE A 138 -5.04 0.14 14.36
N ALA A 139 -5.00 1.02 13.36
CA ALA A 139 -4.80 2.45 13.58
C ALA A 139 -5.92 3.07 14.44
N ASP A 140 -7.17 2.66 14.23
CA ASP A 140 -8.32 3.06 15.05
C ASP A 140 -8.17 2.57 16.49
N GLU A 141 -7.88 1.28 16.70
CA GLU A 141 -7.66 0.69 18.03
C GLU A 141 -6.61 1.48 18.84
N TYR A 142 -5.48 1.82 18.22
CA TYR A 142 -4.42 2.60 18.88
C TYR A 142 -4.80 4.07 19.09
N THR A 143 -5.56 4.66 18.17
CA THR A 143 -6.06 6.03 18.29
C THR A 143 -7.07 6.13 19.43
N ASP A 144 -8.00 5.19 19.54
CA ASP A 144 -8.98 5.13 20.63
C ASP A 144 -8.30 4.96 21.99
N GLY A 145 -7.23 4.16 22.05
CA GLY A 145 -6.42 3.99 23.27
C GLY A 145 -5.58 5.22 23.65
N ASN A 146 -5.26 6.10 22.70
CA ASN A 146 -4.58 7.37 22.95
C ASN A 146 -5.03 8.46 21.95
N PRO A 147 -6.19 9.10 22.19
CA PRO A 147 -6.77 10.06 21.24
C PRO A 147 -5.91 11.31 21.00
N GLY A 148 -4.95 11.60 21.89
CA GLY A 148 -3.99 12.69 21.72
C GLY A 148 -2.93 12.42 20.64
N LYS A 149 -2.84 11.19 20.14
CA LYS A 149 -1.94 10.77 19.06
C LYS A 149 -2.74 10.01 18.00
N PRO A 150 -3.41 10.67 17.04
CA PRO A 150 -4.12 9.96 15.97
C PRO A 150 -3.14 9.17 15.08
N ARG A 151 -3.56 7.98 14.64
CA ARG A 151 -2.82 7.12 13.70
C ARG A 151 -3.48 7.15 12.33
N PHE A 152 -2.66 7.12 11.30
CA PHE A 152 -3.09 7.21 9.91
C PHE A 152 -2.64 5.98 9.12
N VAL A 153 -3.27 5.76 7.98
CA VAL A 153 -2.95 4.66 7.08
C VAL A 153 -2.58 5.20 5.70
N ALA A 154 -1.41 4.78 5.23
CA ALA A 154 -0.92 4.97 3.88
C ALA A 154 -1.13 3.70 3.06
N GLY A 155 -1.98 3.80 2.06
CA GLY A 155 -2.13 2.79 1.01
C GLY A 155 -0.92 2.86 0.09
N VAL A 156 -0.08 1.85 0.14
CA VAL A 156 1.14 1.74 -0.65
C VAL A 156 0.83 1.38 -2.10
N LEU A 157 1.40 2.16 -3.02
CA LEU A 157 1.45 1.91 -4.45
C LEU A 157 2.92 1.78 -4.84
N GLY A 158 3.46 0.56 -4.78
CA GLY A 158 4.83 0.27 -5.19
C GLY A 158 4.99 0.25 -6.72
N PRO A 159 6.24 0.17 -7.21
CA PRO A 159 6.53 0.18 -8.64
C PRO A 159 6.03 -1.09 -9.32
N LEU A 160 5.83 -1.00 -10.64
CA LEU A 160 5.56 -2.16 -11.47
C LEU A 160 6.87 -2.87 -11.86
N ASN A 161 6.83 -4.18 -12.06
CA ASN A 161 7.91 -4.93 -12.73
C ASN A 161 7.96 -4.68 -14.26
N LYS A 162 7.18 -3.71 -14.78
CA LYS A 162 7.14 -3.25 -16.16
C LYS A 162 7.62 -1.81 -16.26
N MET A 163 8.48 -1.51 -17.24
CA MET A 163 9.05 -0.16 -17.43
C MET A 163 8.36 0.60 -18.57
N LEU A 164 7.87 1.81 -18.27
CA LEU A 164 7.34 2.74 -19.28
C LEU A 164 8.44 3.56 -19.98
N SER A 165 9.57 3.78 -19.31
CA SER A 165 10.63 4.68 -19.79
C SER A 165 11.71 3.96 -20.58
N LEU A 166 11.91 2.65 -20.35
CA LEU A 166 12.99 1.86 -20.92
C LEU A 166 12.44 0.64 -21.66
N SER A 167 12.97 0.37 -22.85
CA SER A 167 12.68 -0.88 -23.56
C SER A 167 13.44 -2.03 -22.92
N PRO A 168 12.79 -3.17 -22.65
CA PRO A 168 13.50 -4.41 -22.29
C PRO A 168 14.14 -5.09 -23.51
N ASP A 169 13.78 -4.69 -24.73
CA ASP A 169 14.40 -5.22 -25.96
C ASP A 169 15.56 -4.32 -26.39
N VAL A 170 16.79 -4.86 -26.30
CA VAL A 170 18.02 -4.18 -26.72
C VAL A 170 18.02 -3.90 -28.23
N GLY A 171 17.33 -4.71 -29.03
CA GLY A 171 17.19 -4.56 -30.48
C GLY A 171 16.16 -3.52 -30.91
N ASP A 172 15.24 -3.15 -30.02
CA ASP A 172 14.20 -2.15 -30.28
C ASP A 172 14.07 -1.16 -29.11
N PRO A 173 14.76 0.00 -29.15
CA PRO A 173 14.66 0.99 -28.07
C PRO A 173 13.28 1.66 -27.97
N GLY A 174 12.42 1.53 -29.00
CA GLY A 174 11.06 2.04 -29.03
C GLY A 174 10.04 1.10 -28.41
N TYR A 175 10.36 -0.19 -28.30
CA TYR A 175 9.46 -1.19 -27.73
C TYR A 175 9.11 -0.91 -26.26
N ARG A 176 7.85 -1.14 -25.90
CA ARG A 176 7.34 -1.07 -24.52
C ARG A 176 6.42 -2.27 -24.31
N GLU A 177 6.59 -2.96 -23.18
CA GLU A 177 5.71 -4.08 -22.82
C GLU A 177 4.31 -3.63 -22.40
N VAL A 178 4.20 -2.38 -21.95
CA VAL A 178 2.96 -1.78 -21.45
C VAL A 178 2.84 -0.36 -21.96
N THR A 179 1.60 0.08 -22.13
CA THR A 179 1.22 1.45 -22.47
C THR A 179 0.95 2.26 -21.19
N PHE A 180 0.96 3.59 -21.33
CA PHE A 180 0.60 4.48 -20.22
C PHE A 180 -0.82 4.20 -19.71
N ASP A 181 -1.78 3.97 -20.61
CA ASP A 181 -3.18 3.74 -20.24
C ASP A 181 -3.36 2.42 -19.47
N GLU A 182 -2.61 1.37 -19.81
CA GLU A 182 -2.62 0.11 -19.06
C GLU A 182 -2.04 0.27 -17.65
N VAL A 183 -0.98 1.07 -17.50
CA VAL A 183 -0.40 1.39 -16.19
C VAL A 183 -1.35 2.26 -15.35
N VAL A 184 -2.02 3.23 -15.97
CA VAL A 184 -3.07 4.02 -15.31
C VAL A 184 -4.20 3.11 -14.83
N ALA A 185 -4.65 2.15 -15.63
CA ALA A 185 -5.67 1.19 -15.24
C ALA A 185 -5.24 0.34 -14.04
N ALA A 186 -4.00 -0.18 -14.06
CA ALA A 186 -3.43 -0.96 -12.97
C ALA A 186 -3.43 -0.19 -11.63
N TYR A 187 -2.87 1.02 -11.62
CA TYR A 187 -2.82 1.82 -10.40
C TYR A 187 -4.21 2.32 -9.97
N THR A 188 -5.13 2.54 -10.92
CA THR A 188 -6.51 2.94 -10.60
C THR A 188 -7.23 1.84 -9.82
N GLU A 189 -7.06 0.58 -10.20
CA GLU A 189 -7.64 -0.55 -9.45
C GLU A 189 -7.08 -0.62 -8.01
N CYS A 190 -5.76 -0.56 -7.87
CA CYS A 190 -5.08 -0.60 -6.57
C CYS A 190 -5.53 0.58 -5.69
N ALA A 191 -5.49 1.80 -6.22
CA ALA A 191 -5.88 3.00 -5.50
C ALA A 191 -7.35 2.95 -5.05
N ARG A 192 -8.27 2.46 -5.90
CA ARG A 192 -9.68 2.29 -5.52
C ARG A 192 -9.83 1.31 -4.37
N ALA A 193 -9.20 0.14 -4.47
CA ALA A 193 -9.24 -0.87 -3.42
C ALA A 193 -8.70 -0.36 -2.07
N LEU A 194 -7.57 0.35 -2.09
CA LEU A 194 -6.97 0.95 -0.89
C LEU A 194 -7.89 2.00 -0.26
N LEU A 195 -8.52 2.85 -1.06
CA LEU A 195 -9.48 3.85 -0.59
C LEU A 195 -10.75 3.20 -0.02
N ASP A 196 -11.28 2.17 -0.70
CA ASP A 196 -12.45 1.41 -0.25
C ASP A 196 -12.17 0.63 1.05
N GLY A 197 -10.91 0.25 1.29
CA GLY A 197 -10.43 -0.31 2.55
C GLY A 197 -10.13 0.73 3.64
N GLY A 198 -10.26 2.02 3.32
CA GLY A 198 -10.17 3.11 4.29
C GLY A 198 -8.79 3.75 4.45
N ALA A 199 -7.85 3.55 3.52
CA ALA A 199 -6.59 4.30 3.51
C ALA A 199 -6.87 5.82 3.37
N GLN A 200 -6.11 6.66 4.09
CA GLN A 200 -6.27 8.13 4.02
C GLN A 200 -5.17 8.81 3.22
N ILE A 201 -4.06 8.12 3.00
CA ILE A 201 -2.94 8.57 2.20
C ILE A 201 -2.73 7.52 1.10
N LEU A 202 -2.51 7.95 -0.14
CA LEU A 202 -1.94 7.08 -1.17
C LEU A 202 -0.44 7.42 -1.28
N LEU A 203 0.40 6.44 -1.05
CA LEU A 203 1.85 6.58 -1.03
C LEU A 203 2.43 5.90 -2.27
N VAL A 204 2.82 6.70 -3.27
CA VAL A 204 3.59 6.21 -4.42
C VAL A 204 5.06 6.18 -4.03
N GLU A 205 5.62 4.99 -3.86
CA GLU A 205 6.97 4.80 -3.30
C GLU A 205 7.90 3.96 -4.17
N THR A 206 9.21 4.18 -3.97
CA THR A 206 10.01 3.35 -3.04
C THR A 206 10.92 4.28 -2.24
#